data_AF-A0A970KHZ2-F1
#
_entry.id   AF-A0A970KHZ2-F1
#
_cell.length_a   1.000
_cell.length_b   1.000
_cell.length_c   1.000
_cell.angle_alpha   90.00
_cell.angle_beta   90.00
_cell.angle_gamma   90.00
#
_symmetry.space_group_name_H-M   'P 1'
#
loop_
_entity.id
_entity.type
_entity.pdbx_description
1 polymer ?
#
loop_
_entity_poly.entity_id
_entity_poly.type
_entity_poly.pdbx_seq_one_letter_code
_entity_poly.pdbx_strand_id
1 'polypeptide(L)' 'KKLQGMIAENTYIHVLESFGLQLEDSKEWRDVINSYFHRKSGISDELNRKIY' A
#
# COMPACT_ATOMS: atom_id res chain seq x y z
N LYS A 1 8.80 -6.49 10.89
CA LYS A 1 8.82 -7.48 12.00
C LYS A 1 10.15 -7.57 12.77
N LYS A 2 11.19 -6.77 12.45
CA LYS A 2 12.51 -6.83 13.12
C LYS A 2 12.53 -6.38 14.59
N LEU A 3 11.51 -5.63 15.03
CA LEU A 3 11.42 -5.08 16.40
C LEU A 3 10.63 -5.97 17.38
N GLN A 4 10.20 -7.15 16.94
CA GLN A 4 9.45 -8.07 17.80
C GLN A 4 10.31 -8.50 18.98
N GLY A 5 9.77 -8.41 20.20
CA GLY A 5 10.50 -8.70 21.45
C GLY A 5 11.45 -7.59 21.92
N MET A 6 11.64 -6.52 21.14
CA MET A 6 12.41 -5.33 21.55
C MET A 6 11.53 -4.21 22.12
N ILE A 7 10.21 -4.33 21.95
CA ILE A 7 9.20 -3.41 22.47
C ILE A 7 8.08 -4.21 23.13
N ALA A 8 7.22 -3.52 23.89
CA ALA A 8 6.06 -4.14 24.53
C ALA A 8 5.16 -4.82 23.48
N GLU A 9 4.78 -6.07 23.75
CA GLU A 9 4.05 -6.92 22.80
C GLU A 9 2.73 -6.29 22.33
N ASN A 10 1.95 -5.69 23.24
CA ASN A 10 0.71 -4.98 22.88
C ASN A 10 0.96 -3.83 21.89
N THR A 11 2.03 -3.06 22.08
CA THR A 11 2.39 -1.97 21.17
C THR A 11 2.83 -2.51 19.82
N TYR A 12 3.62 -3.59 19.82
CA TYR A 12 4.06 -4.24 18.58
C TYR A 12 2.87 -4.74 17.75
N ILE A 13 1.94 -5.46 18.39
CA ILE A 13 0.75 -6.01 17.73
C ILE A 13 -0.12 -4.88 17.15
N HIS A 14 -0.43 -3.85 17.96
CA HIS A 14 -1.27 -2.75 17.52
C HIS A 14 -0.71 -2.01 16.29
N VAL A 15 0.59 -1.74 16.30
CA VAL A 15 1.27 -1.09 15.17
C VAL A 15 1.33 -2.02 13.95
N LEU A 16 1.55 -3.32 14.16
CA LEU A 16 1.59 -4.30 13.07
C LEU A 16 0.25 -4.41 12.35
N GLU A 17 -0.87 -4.41 13.09
CA GLU A 17 -2.22 -4.40 12.53
C GLU A 17 -2.47 -3.13 11.72
N SER A 18 -2.09 -1.98 12.26
CA SER A 18 -2.22 -0.69 11.57
C SER A 18 -1.41 -0.64 10.27
N PHE A 19 -0.20 -1.20 10.23
CA PHE A 19 0.57 -1.33 9.01
C PHE A 19 -0.04 -2.30 7.99
N GLY A 20 -0.73 -3.34 8.46
CA GLY A 20 -1.52 -4.23 7.61
C GLY A 20 -2.62 -3.46 6.88
N LEU A 21 -3.42 -2.69 7.61
CA LEU A 21 -4.46 -1.84 7.05
C LEU A 21 -3.89 -0.80 6.08
N GLN A 22 -2.83 -0.09 6.51
CA GLN A 22 -2.17 0.90 5.68
C GLN A 22 -1.66 0.32 4.35
N LEU A 23 -1.15 -0.92 4.37
CA LEU A 23 -0.68 -1.58 3.15
C LEU A 23 -1.82 -1.85 2.16
N GLU A 24 -2.96 -2.31 2.66
CA GLU A 24 -4.14 -2.54 1.80
C GLU A 24 -4.71 -1.23 1.26
N ASP A 25 -4.89 -0.22 2.11
CA ASP A 25 -5.34 1.11 1.69
C ASP A 25 -4.39 1.73 0.65
N SER A 26 -3.07 1.58 0.85
CA SER A 26 -2.07 2.11 -0.09
C SER A 26 -2.14 1.45 -1.47
N LYS A 27 -2.48 0.16 -1.54
CA LYS A 27 -2.68 -0.54 -2.82
C LYS A 27 -3.94 -0.03 -3.52
N GLU A 28 -5.03 0.12 -2.78
CA GLU A 28 -6.29 0.62 -3.32
C GLU A 28 -6.12 2.04 -3.88
N TRP A 29 -5.52 2.94 -3.09
CA TRP A 29 -5.25 4.31 -3.53
C TRP A 29 -4.36 4.36 -4.78
N ARG A 30 -3.29 3.54 -4.81
CA ARG A 30 -2.43 3.42 -6.00
C ARG A 30 -3.24 3.02 -7.22
N ASP A 31 -4.09 2.00 -7.09
CA ASP A 31 -4.83 1.43 -8.22
C ASP A 31 -5.94 2.39 -8.70
N VAL A 32 -6.65 3.06 -7.78
CA VAL A 32 -7.68 4.06 -8.10
C VAL A 32 -7.06 5.26 -8.84
N ILE A 33 -5.97 5.83 -8.31
CA ILE A 33 -5.33 7.00 -8.91
C ILE A 33 -4.74 6.65 -10.27
N ASN A 34 -3.97 5.56 -10.35
CA ASN A 34 -3.32 5.16 -11.61
C ASN A 34 -4.36 4.83 -12.68
N SER A 35 -5.44 4.12 -12.33
CA SER A 35 -6.48 3.78 -13.30
C SER A 35 -7.30 5.00 -13.73
N TYR A 36 -7.52 5.98 -12.84
CA TYR A 36 -8.14 7.26 -13.22
C TYR A 36 -7.28 8.02 -14.23
N PHE A 37 -5.99 8.21 -13.93
CA PHE A 37 -5.08 8.96 -14.81
C PHE A 37 -4.78 8.22 -16.11
N HIS A 38 -4.65 6.89 -16.08
CA HIS A 38 -4.49 6.08 -17.28
C HIS A 38 -5.72 6.21 -18.19
N ARG A 39 -6.94 6.09 -17.65
CA ARG A 39 -8.18 6.27 -18.42
C ARG A 39 -8.32 7.69 -18.99
N LYS A 40 -7.84 8.70 -18.26
CA LYS A 40 -7.96 10.11 -18.68
C LYS A 40 -6.89 10.54 -19.69
N SER A 41 -5.65 10.07 -19.50
CA SER A 41 -4.50 10.51 -20.31
C SER A 41 -4.17 9.57 -21.47
N GLY A 42 -4.52 8.28 -21.36
CA GLY A 42 -4.10 7.24 -22.31
C GLY A 42 -2.59 6.96 -22.32
N ILE A 43 -1.84 7.52 -21.37
CA ILE A 43 -0.39 7.33 -21.25
C ILE A 43 -0.14 6.08 -20.40
N SER A 44 0.53 5.09 -20.99
CA SER A 44 0.94 3.86 -20.31
C SER A 44 2.06 4.09 -19.30
N ASP A 45 2.16 3.21 -18.30
CA ASP A 45 3.30 3.19 -17.38
C ASP A 45 4.60 2.81 -18.10
N GLU A 46 5.68 3.56 -17.87
CA GLU A 46 6.99 3.33 -18.52
C GLU A 46 7.56 1.93 -18.22
N LEU A 47 7.30 1.41 -17.03
CA LEU A 47 7.76 0.09 -16.59
C LEU A 47 6.75 -1.02 -16.90
N ASN A 48 5.66 -0.71 -17.62
CA ASN A 48 4.58 -1.64 -17.96
C ASN A 48 4.02 -2.40 -16.74
N ARG A 49 3.95 -1.74 -15.58
CA ARG A 49 3.32 -2.33 -14.39
C ARG A 49 1.81 -2.40 -14.59
N LYS A 50 1.18 -3.33 -13.87
CA LYS A 50 -0.26 -3.52 -13.94
C LYS A 50 -0.99 -2.30 -13.37
N ILE A 51 -1.77 -1.63 -14.21
CA ILE A 51 -2.74 -0.60 -13.85
C ILE A 51 -4.13 -1.21 -14.10
N TYR A 52 -5.04 -1.08 -13.13
CA TYR A 52 -6.40 -1.62 -13.20
C TYR A 52 -7.39 -0.68 -13.88
#